data_AF-A0AAA9SA58-F1
#
_entry.id   AF-A0AAA9SA58-F1
#
_cell.length_a   1.000
_cell.length_b   1.000
_cell.length_c   1.000
_cell.angle_alpha   90.00
_cell.angle_beta   90.00
_cell.angle_gamma   90.00
#
_symmetry.space_group_name_H-M   'P 1'
#
loop_
_entity.id
_entity.type
_entity.pdbx_description
1 polymer ?
#
loop_
_entity_poly.entity_id
_entity_poly.type
_entity_poly.pdbx_seq_one_letter_code
_entity_poly.pdbx_strand_id
1 'polypeptide(L)' 'MRLLVLAALLTVGAGQAGLNSRALWQFNGMIKCKIPSSEPLLDFNNYGCYCGLGGSGTPVDDLDRRKQCL' A
#
# COMPACT_ATOMS: atom_id res chain seq x y z
N MET A 1 -19.93 29.06 -22.88
CA MET A 1 -20.62 28.22 -21.87
C MET A 1 -20.10 26.79 -21.78
N ARG A 2 -20.10 25.98 -22.86
CA ARG A 2 -19.74 24.54 -22.79
C ARG A 2 -18.32 24.25 -22.29
N LEU A 3 -17.35 25.07 -22.69
CA LEU A 3 -15.95 24.96 -22.27
C LEU A 3 -15.74 25.26 -20.77
N LEU A 4 -16.54 26.18 -20.21
CA LEU A 4 -16.47 26.52 -18.77
C LEU A 4 -17.03 25.38 -17.91
N VAL A 5 -18.08 24.70 -18.38
CA VAL A 5 -18.64 23.53 -17.72
C VAL A 5 -17.67 22.34 -17.76
N LEU A 6 -17.00 22.12 -18.89
CA LEU A 6 -15.96 21.08 -19.02
C LEU A 6 -14.75 21.37 -18.12
N ALA A 7 -14.31 22.62 -18.03
CA ALA A 7 -13.23 23.03 -17.12
C ALA A 7 -13.62 22.84 -15.65
N ALA A 8 -14.86 23.17 -15.27
CA ALA A 8 -15.36 22.94 -13.92
C ALA A 8 -15.51 21.46 -13.56
N LEU A 9 -15.82 20.58 -14.53
CA LEU A 9 -15.88 19.14 -14.30
C LEU A 9 -14.49 18.53 -14.10
N LEU A 10 -13.48 19.02 -14.83
CA LEU A 10 -12.09 18.54 -14.72
C LEU A 10 -11.45 18.91 -13.38
N THR A 11 -11.80 20.03 -12.77
CA THR A 11 -11.27 20.42 -11.45
C THR A 11 -11.87 19.64 -10.28
N VAL A 12 -13.09 19.10 -10.44
CA VAL A 12 -13.76 18.26 -9.42
C VAL A 12 -13.26 16.80 -9.47
N GLY A 13 -12.84 16.31 -10.64
CA GLY A 13 -12.36 14.93 -10.82
C GLY A 13 -10.97 14.62 -10.23
N ALA A 14 -10.19 15.63 -9.85
CA ALA A 14 -8.84 15.46 -9.31
C ALA A 14 -8.81 15.30 -7.76
N GLY A 15 -9.86 14.69 -7.18
CA GLY A 15 -9.87 14.30 -5.78
C GLY A 15 -8.74 13.31 -5.51
N GLN A 16 -7.83 13.66 -4.61
CA GLN A 16 -6.57 12.95 -4.35
C GLN A 16 -6.76 11.44 -4.17
N ALA A 17 -6.31 10.66 -5.16
CA ALA A 17 -5.85 9.30 -4.94
C ALA A 17 -4.50 9.34 -4.20
N GLY A 18 -4.50 9.88 -2.99
CA GLY A 18 -3.31 9.89 -2.15
C GLY A 18 -3.13 8.49 -1.57
N LEU A 19 -2.12 7.75 -2.07
CA LEU A 19 -1.55 6.63 -1.31
C LEU A 19 -1.12 7.22 0.03
N ASN A 20 -1.94 6.99 1.06
CA ASN A 20 -1.79 7.68 2.32
C ASN A 20 -0.58 7.06 3.03
N SER A 21 0.60 7.68 2.89
CA SER A 21 1.84 7.20 3.52
C SER A 21 1.66 6.93 5.02
N ARG A 22 0.75 7.66 5.67
CA ARG A 22 0.38 7.43 7.07
C ARG A 22 -0.16 6.01 7.33
N ALA A 23 -0.89 5.41 6.39
CA ALA A 23 -1.42 4.06 6.53
C ALA A 23 -0.31 3.00 6.56
N LEU A 24 0.73 3.16 5.72
CA LEU A 24 1.90 2.27 5.74
C LEU A 24 2.65 2.37 7.07
N TRP A 25 2.85 3.59 7.60
CA TRP A 25 3.49 3.79 8.90
C TRP A 25 2.67 3.25 10.07
N GLN A 26 1.34 3.36 10.00
CA GLN A 26 0.45 2.73 10.99
C GLN A 26 0.56 1.20 10.92
N PHE A 27 0.62 0.61 9.73
CA PHE A 27 0.77 -0.83 9.59
C PHE A 27 2.13 -1.32 10.07
N ASN A 28 3.21 -0.59 9.78
CA ASN A 28 4.53 -0.83 10.37
C ASN A 28 4.45 -0.84 11.92
N GLY A 29 3.74 0.11 12.51
CA GLY A 29 3.48 0.15 13.96
C GLY A 29 2.69 -1.06 14.47
N MET A 30 1.70 -1.55 13.71
CA MET A 30 0.96 -2.77 14.06
C MET A 30 1.86 -4.01 14.05
N ILE A 31 2.74 -4.15 13.05
CA ILE A 31 3.70 -5.26 12.98
C ILE A 31 4.66 -5.19 14.17
N LYS A 32 5.25 -4.02 14.46
CA LYS A 32 6.10 -3.82 15.65
C LYS A 32 5.39 -4.13 16.96
N CYS A 33 4.11 -3.79 17.09
CA CYS A 33 3.33 -4.08 18.28
C CYS A 33 3.15 -5.60 18.49
N LYS A 34 2.92 -6.37 17.42
CA LYS A 34 2.75 -7.82 17.50
C LYS A 34 4.06 -8.60 17.52
N ILE A 35 5.10 -8.06 16.89
CA ILE A 35 6.42 -8.68 16.72
C ILE A 35 7.50 -7.63 17.05
N PRO A 36 7.77 -7.37 18.34
CA PRO A 36 8.64 -6.26 18.76
C PRO A 36 10.08 -6.33 18.22
N SER A 37 10.59 -7.54 18.01
CA SER A 37 11.94 -7.80 17.54
C SER A 37 12.11 -7.69 16.02
N SER A 38 11.02 -7.62 15.25
CA SER A 38 11.10 -7.52 13.79
C SER A 38 11.57 -6.14 13.34
N GLU A 39 12.17 -6.01 12.17
CA GLU A 39 12.38 -4.74 11.47
C GLU A 39 11.44 -4.68 10.27
N PRO A 40 10.20 -4.14 10.39
CA PRO A 40 9.16 -4.52 9.44
C PRO A 40 9.41 -4.11 7.99
N LEU A 41 10.11 -3.00 7.77
CA LEU A 41 10.50 -2.54 6.43
C LEU A 41 11.58 -3.41 5.77
N LEU A 42 12.27 -4.26 6.53
CA LEU A 42 13.27 -5.20 6.04
C LEU A 42 12.72 -6.63 6.00
N ASP A 43 12.05 -7.04 7.07
CA ASP A 43 11.58 -8.43 7.22
C ASP A 43 10.31 -8.73 6.42
N PHE A 44 9.45 -7.72 6.22
CA PHE A 44 8.14 -7.89 5.60
C PHE A 44 7.99 -7.09 4.30
N ASN A 45 9.05 -6.50 3.77
CA ASN A 45 9.04 -5.88 2.45
C ASN A 45 10.05 -6.60 1.55
N ASN A 46 9.73 -6.74 0.27
CA ASN A 46 10.51 -7.51 -0.69
C ASN A 46 10.72 -8.99 -0.28
N TYR A 47 9.65 -9.61 0.24
CA TYR A 47 9.60 -11.02 0.62
C TYR A 47 8.62 -11.79 -0.28
N GLY A 48 8.98 -13.00 -0.70
CA GLY A 48 8.11 -13.81 -1.55
C GLY A 48 7.78 -13.14 -2.88
N CYS A 49 6.57 -13.37 -3.37
CA CYS A 49 6.10 -12.89 -4.67
C CYS A 49 5.22 -11.65 -4.58
N TYR A 50 4.62 -11.35 -3.42
CA TYR A 50 3.60 -10.33 -3.24
C TYR A 50 3.86 -9.35 -2.09
N CYS A 51 4.82 -9.59 -1.21
CA CYS A 51 5.19 -8.63 -0.16
C CYS A 51 6.18 -7.59 -0.70
N GLY A 52 5.69 -6.40 -1.01
CA GLY A 52 6.44 -5.29 -1.58
C GLY A 52 5.66 -4.62 -2.72
N LEU A 53 6.35 -3.76 -3.48
CA LEU A 53 5.71 -3.08 -4.62
C LEU A 53 5.41 -4.06 -5.77
N GLY A 54 4.12 -4.28 -6.03
CA GLY A 54 3.62 -5.07 -7.16
C GLY A 54 3.16 -6.47 -6.75
N GLY A 55 3.62 -7.48 -7.48
CA GLY A 55 3.48 -8.88 -7.13
C GLY A 55 2.74 -9.75 -8.15
N SER A 56 3.32 -10.90 -8.45
CA SER A 56 2.82 -11.88 -9.42
C SER A 56 3.47 -13.25 -9.18
N GLY A 57 2.86 -14.33 -9.67
CA GLY A 57 3.37 -15.69 -9.52
C GLY A 57 2.62 -16.51 -8.48
N THR A 58 3.26 -17.53 -7.94
CA THR A 58 2.67 -18.42 -6.92
C THR A 58 3.22 -18.05 -5.55
N PRO A 59 2.36 -17.75 -4.55
CA PRO A 59 2.82 -17.38 -3.22
C PRO A 59 3.72 -18.45 -2.60
N VAL A 60 4.80 -18.02 -1.96
CA VAL A 60 5.79 -18.94 -1.38
C VAL A 60 5.33 -19.55 -0.05
N ASP A 61 4.47 -18.85 0.68
CA ASP A 61 3.86 -19.28 1.94
C ASP A 61 2.53 -18.58 2.21
N ASP A 62 1.94 -18.81 3.38
CA ASP A 62 0.68 -18.16 3.77
C ASP A 62 0.82 -16.67 4.08
N LEU A 63 2.01 -16.19 4.49
CA LEU A 63 2.25 -14.76 4.70
C LEU A 63 2.15 -14.02 3.36
N ASP A 64 2.84 -14.52 2.35
CA ASP A 64 2.86 -14.01 0.98
C ASP A 64 1.49 -14.15 0.30
N ARG A 65 0.80 -15.27 0.52
CA ARG A 65 -0.57 -15.50 0.00
C ARG A 65 -1.56 -14.49 0.55
N ARG A 66 -1.46 -14.17 1.83
CA ARG A 66 -2.38 -13.26 2.54
C ARG A 66 -1.95 -11.80 2.44
N LYS A 67 -0.74 -11.53 1.92
CA LYS A 67 -0.17 -10.19 1.76
C LYS A 67 -0.16 -9.39 3.06
N GLN A 68 0.11 -10.07 4.17
CA GLN A 68 0.15 -9.46 5.51
C GLN A 68 1.55 -8.86 5.76
N CYS A 69 1.99 -8.01 4.86
CA CYS A 69 3.37 -7.58 4.73
C CYS A 69 3.43 -6.19 4.05
N LEU A 70 4.57 -5.50 4.18
CA LEU A 70 4.76 -4.08 3.82
C LEU A 70 5.05 -3.86 2.34
#